data_AF-A0A957B7C0-F1
#
_entry.id   AF-A0A957B7C0-F1
#
_cell.length_a   1.000
_cell.length_b   1.000
_cell.length_c   1.000
_cell.angle_alpha   90.00
_cell.angle_beta   90.00
_cell.angle_gamma   90.00
#
_symmetry.space_group_name_H-M   'P 1'
#
loop_
_entity.id
_entity.type
_entity.pdbx_description
1 polymer ?
#
loop_
_entity_poly.entity_id
_entity_poly.type
_entity_poly.pdbx_seq_one_letter_code
_entity_poly.pdbx_strand_id
1 'polypeptide(L)' 'QVTFENLLVLRTTSPEVLDRINNDPALRRYLGARLGPMAVIVRADQADSLKAALEEAAIGVSFS' A
#
# COMPACT_ATOMS: atom_id res chain seq x y z
N GLN A 1 -30.04 -1.01 1.50
CA GLN A 1 -29.40 -1.06 0.16
C GLN A 1 -27.94 -1.44 0.36
N VAL A 2 -27.36 -2.26 -0.51
CA VAL A 2 -25.96 -2.73 -0.42
C VAL A 2 -25.24 -2.47 -1.76
N THR A 3 -23.95 -2.20 -1.73
CA THR A 3 -23.11 -1.94 -2.92
C THR A 3 -21.81 -2.73 -2.83
N PHE A 4 -21.21 -3.00 -3.99
CA PHE A 4 -19.86 -3.55 -4.11
C PHE A 4 -18.89 -2.45 -4.54
N GLU A 5 -17.68 -2.50 -4.02
CA GLU A 5 -16.61 -1.53 -4.28
C GLU A 5 -15.31 -2.27 -4.60
N ASN A 6 -14.50 -1.71 -5.48
CA ASN A 6 -13.17 -2.24 -5.78
C ASN A 6 -12.14 -1.65 -4.80
N LEU A 7 -11.22 -2.48 -4.34
CA LEU A 7 -10.10 -2.06 -3.49
C LEU A 7 -8.77 -2.30 -4.20
N LEU A 8 -7.91 -1.29 -4.16
CA LEU A 8 -6.50 -1.45 -4.51
C LEU A 8 -5.73 -1.96 -3.30
N VAL A 9 -4.96 -3.02 -3.49
CA VAL A 9 -4.19 -3.66 -2.42
C VAL A 9 -2.71 -3.63 -2.77
N LEU A 10 -1.90 -3.09 -1.86
CA LEU A 10 -0.45 -3.26 -1.89
C LEU A 10 -0.12 -4.59 -1.21
N ARG A 11 0.49 -5.50 -1.96
CA ARG A 11 1.00 -6.78 -1.46
C ARG A 11 2.52 -6.77 -1.46
N THR A 12 3.13 -7.21 -0.37
CA THR A 12 4.58 -7.33 -0.24
C THR A 12 5.04 -8.78 -0.36
N THR A 13 6.35 -8.99 -0.56
CA THR A 13 6.98 -10.31 -0.61
C THR A 13 7.32 -10.88 0.77
N SER A 14 7.36 -10.04 1.80
CA SER A 14 7.50 -10.46 3.20
C SER A 14 6.79 -9.52 4.18
N PRO A 15 6.48 -9.96 5.41
CA PRO A 15 5.90 -9.11 6.45
C PRO A 15 6.79 -7.92 6.83
N GLU A 16 8.11 -8.12 6.88
CA GLU A 16 9.09 -7.09 7.27
C GLU A 16 9.08 -5.90 6.31
N VAL A 17 8.89 -6.16 5.01
CA VAL A 17 8.72 -5.10 4.01
C VAL A 17 7.47 -4.29 4.29
N LEU A 18 6.35 -4.94 4.62
CA LEU A 18 5.11 -4.23 4.94
C LEU A 18 5.20 -3.46 6.25
N ASP A 19 5.93 -3.98 7.25
CA ASP A 19 6.19 -3.26 8.49
C ASP A 19 7.04 -2.01 8.25
N ARG A 20 8.11 -2.10 7.45
CA ARG A 20 8.91 -0.94 7.05
C ARG A 20 8.06 0.13 6.38
N ILE A 21 7.22 -0.26 5.42
CA ILE A 21 6.31 0.66 4.71
C ILE A 21 5.28 1.30 5.66
N ASN A 22 4.70 0.54 6.59
CA ASN A 22 3.69 1.06 7.53
C ASN A 22 4.27 1.96 8.64
N ASN A 23 5.54 1.77 8.97
CA ASN A 23 6.24 2.52 10.02
C ASN A 23 6.88 3.80 9.49
N ASP A 24 7.05 3.94 8.17
CA ASP A 24 7.49 5.19 7.54
C ASP A 24 6.30 6.17 7.43
N PRO A 25 6.31 7.32 8.12
CA PRO A 25 5.22 8.29 8.05
C PRO A 25 4.95 8.85 6.64
N ALA A 26 6.00 8.95 5.79
CA ALA A 26 5.88 9.45 4.43
C ALA A 26 5.12 8.47 3.52
N LEU A 27 5.20 7.17 3.80
CA LEU A 27 4.48 6.12 3.08
C LEU A 27 3.11 5.82 3.71
N ARG A 28 3.04 5.78 5.05
CA ARG A 28 1.85 5.42 5.83
C ARG A 28 0.63 6.28 5.49
N ARG A 29 0.81 7.55 5.13
CA ARG A 29 -0.28 8.47 4.73
C ARG A 29 -1.12 7.97 3.55
N TYR A 30 -0.55 7.14 2.69
CA TYR A 30 -1.24 6.57 1.52
C TYR A 30 -1.98 5.26 1.81
N LEU A 31 -1.83 4.72 3.01
CA LEU A 31 -2.29 3.37 3.37
C LEU A 31 -3.56 3.41 4.21
N GLY A 32 -4.42 2.42 3.97
CA GLY A 32 -5.65 2.16 4.72
C GLY A 32 -5.49 1.03 5.72
N ALA A 33 -6.54 0.21 5.86
CA ALA A 33 -6.52 -0.93 6.77
C ALA A 33 -5.56 -2.02 6.30
N ARG A 34 -4.86 -2.65 7.25
CA ARG A 34 -4.12 -3.90 6.99
C ARG A 34 -5.12 -5.03 6.72
N LEU A 35 -4.81 -5.84 5.72
CA LEU A 35 -5.56 -7.06 5.34
C LEU A 35 -4.85 -8.33 5.80
N GLY A 36 -3.70 -8.18 6.47
CA GLY A 36 -2.89 -9.26 7.00
C GLY A 36 -1.42 -8.83 7.12
N PRO A 37 -0.51 -9.78 7.39
CA PRO A 37 0.92 -9.49 7.58
C PRO A 37 1.61 -8.93 6.33
N MET A 38 1.08 -9.21 5.12
CA MET A 38 1.73 -8.91 3.83
C MET A 38 0.83 -8.13 2.87
N ALA A 39 -0.32 -7.62 3.34
CA ALA A 39 -1.25 -6.87 2.50
C ALA A 39 -1.87 -5.69 3.25
N VAL A 40 -2.02 -4.56 2.55
CA VAL A 40 -2.67 -3.35 3.05
C VAL A 40 -3.48 -2.68 1.93
N ILE A 41 -4.60 -2.08 2.28
CA ILE A 41 -5.39 -1.27 1.35
C ILE A 41 -4.58 -0.01 1.00
N VAL A 42 -4.57 0.37 -0.28
CA VAL A 42 -4.15 1.71 -0.71
C VAL A 42 -5.37 2.61 -0.68
N ARG A 43 -5.24 3.81 -0.09
CA ARG A 43 -6.34 4.78 -0.05
C ARG A 43 -6.75 5.18 -1.46
N ALA A 44 -8.04 5.49 -1.63
CA ALA A 44 -8.58 5.93 -2.91
C ALA A 44 -7.76 7.09 -3.50
N ASP A 45 -7.51 7.04 -4.80
CA ASP A 45 -6.80 8.06 -5.58
C ASP A 45 -5.34 8.33 -5.14
N GLN A 46 -4.75 7.47 -4.29
CA GLN A 46 -3.37 7.62 -3.83
C GLN A 46 -2.38 6.68 -4.53
N ALA A 47 -2.83 5.86 -5.49
CA ALA A 47 -2.01 4.83 -6.12
C ALA A 47 -0.73 5.39 -6.76
N ASP A 48 -0.86 6.44 -7.58
CA ASP A 48 0.28 7.05 -8.28
C ASP A 48 1.22 7.77 -7.32
N SER A 49 0.68 8.48 -6.32
CA SER A 49 1.49 9.15 -5.30
C SER A 49 2.23 8.15 -4.41
N LEU A 50 1.59 7.03 -4.06
CA LEU A 50 2.24 5.95 -3.33
C LEU A 50 3.34 5.30 -4.17
N LYS A 51 3.10 5.08 -5.47
CA LYS A 51 4.11 4.53 -6.38
C LYS A 51 5.36 5.41 -6.40
N ALA A 52 5.20 6.72 -6.61
CA ALA A 52 6.31 7.66 -6.60
C ALA A 52 7.07 7.65 -5.27
N ALA A 53 6.36 7.67 -4.14
CA ALA A 53 6.99 7.64 -2.83
C ALA A 53 7.72 6.30 -2.53
N LEU A 54 7.20 5.17 -3.03
CA LEU A 54 7.86 3.87 -2.91
C LEU A 54 9.14 3.83 -3.78
N GLU A 55 9.11 4.39 -4.99
CA GLU A 55 10.29 4.52 -5.85
C GLU A 55 11.37 5.39 -5.19
N GLU A 56 11.00 6.52 -4.58
CA GLU A 56 11.91 7.36 -3.78
C GLU A 56 12.52 6.60 -2.59
N ALA A 57 11.76 5.66 -1.98
CA ALA A 57 12.23 4.80 -0.90
C ALA A 57 13.03 3.56 -1.38
N ALA A 58 13.34 3.47 -2.67
CA ALA A 58 13.99 2.35 -3.35
C ALA A 58 13.22 1.01 -3.21
N ILE A 59 11.89 1.07 -3.20
CA ILE A 59 10.98 -0.08 -3.19
C ILE A 59 10.29 -0.17 -4.55
N GLY A 60 10.67 -1.16 -5.36
CA GLY A 60 10.05 -1.39 -6.67
C GLY A 60 8.60 -1.87 -6.57
N VAL A 61 7.72 -1.30 -7.39
CA VAL A 61 6.30 -1.66 -7.48
C VAL A 61 5.96 -2.09 -8.90
N SER A 62 5.33 -3.25 -9.03
CA SER A 62 4.78 -3.74 -10.29
C SER A 62 3.27 -3.87 -10.17
N PHE A 63 2.55 -3.47 -11.21
CA PHE A 63 1.12 -3.75 -11.34
C PHE A 63 0.96 -5.16 -11.93
N SER A 64 0.09 -5.95 -11.30
CA SER A 64 -0.27 -7.31 -11.71
C SER A 64 -1.75 -7.41 -12.02
#